data_AF-E9FYH0-F1
#
_entry.id   AF-E9FYH0-F1
#
_cell.length_a   1.000
_cell.length_b   1.000
_cell.length_c   1.000
_cell.angle_alpha   90.00
_cell.angle_beta   90.00
_cell.angle_gamma   90.00
#
_symmetry.space_group_name_H-M   'P 1'
#
loop_
_entity.id
_entity.type
_entity.pdbx_description
1 polymer ?
#
loop_
_entity_poly.entity_id
_entity_poly.type
_entity_poly.pdbx_seq_one_letter_code
_entity_poly.pdbx_strand_id
1 'polypeptide(L)'
;MLVEAVSETPALPGSRKAIWLRAIRHHQKGHYGRCCALMMPEIEHTLRLIYCAVNGCPARALTAESVVHYTTLDVILECGGESNDLKPRIAEFLGNGLYSALLDVFVQLEGPRVRDRFSHGECRLWDIDAQLSTHLLALSTAIL
;
A
#
# COMPACT_ATOMS: atom_id res chain seq x y z
N MET A 1 -5.48 18.93 -2.84
CA MET A 1 -5.63 17.64 -3.55
C MET A 1 -5.47 16.42 -2.64
N LEU A 2 -4.28 15.94 -2.28
CA LEU A 2 -4.17 14.70 -1.47
C LEU A 2 -4.72 14.83 -0.04
N VAL A 3 -4.52 15.97 0.62
CA VAL A 3 -5.08 16.24 1.96
C VAL A 3 -6.61 16.23 1.95
N GLU A 4 -7.22 16.78 0.90
CA GLU A 4 -8.67 16.80 0.72
C GLU A 4 -9.19 15.38 0.43
N ALA A 5 -8.56 14.66 -0.51
CA ALA A 5 -8.90 13.28 -0.83
C ALA A 5 -8.93 12.39 0.43
N VAL A 6 -7.87 12.42 1.25
CA VAL A 6 -7.81 11.68 2.53
C VAL A 6 -8.93 12.07 3.49
N SER A 7 -9.28 13.36 3.54
CA SER A 7 -10.32 13.86 4.43
C SER A 7 -11.70 13.40 3.98
N GLU A 8 -11.94 13.32 2.68
CA GLU A 8 -13.21 12.99 2.06
C GLU A 8 -13.46 11.48 1.92
N THR A 9 -12.42 10.63 1.86
CA THR A 9 -12.57 9.16 1.74
C THR A 9 -13.36 8.58 2.93
N PRO A 10 -14.59 8.07 2.74
CA PRO A 10 -15.41 7.56 3.85
C PRO A 10 -14.92 6.21 4.38
N ALA A 11 -14.31 5.40 3.52
CA ALA A 11 -13.81 4.06 3.86
C ALA A 11 -12.60 4.09 4.80
N LEU A 12 -11.93 5.23 4.95
CA LEU A 12 -10.78 5.40 5.85
C LEU A 12 -11.24 5.78 7.27
N PRO A 13 -10.91 4.98 8.30
CA PRO A 13 -11.15 5.35 9.69
C PRO A 13 -10.43 6.65 10.07
N GLY A 14 -11.02 7.45 10.97
CA GLY A 14 -10.45 8.74 11.39
C GLY A 14 -9.03 8.62 11.97
N SER A 15 -8.71 7.53 12.66
CA SER A 15 -7.35 7.25 13.16
C SER A 15 -6.34 7.09 12.03
N ARG A 16 -6.72 6.44 10.93
CA ARG A 16 -5.88 6.30 9.74
C ARG A 16 -5.75 7.61 8.99
N LYS A 17 -6.84 8.38 8.82
CA LYS A 17 -6.76 9.74 8.26
C LYS A 17 -5.71 10.61 8.97
N ALA A 18 -5.63 10.50 10.31
CA ALA A 18 -4.60 11.21 11.06
C ALA A 18 -3.17 10.78 10.70
N ILE A 19 -2.93 9.49 10.45
CA ILE A 19 -1.63 8.94 10.01
C ILE A 19 -1.27 9.47 8.63
N TRP A 20 -2.20 9.42 7.66
CA TRP A 20 -2.01 9.96 6.31
C TRP A 20 -1.63 11.45 6.35
N LEU A 21 -2.41 12.26 7.07
CA LEU A 21 -2.13 13.68 7.23
C LEU A 21 -0.76 13.93 7.89
N ARG A 22 -0.35 13.07 8.82
CA ARG A 22 0.97 13.15 9.46
C ARG A 22 2.09 12.81 8.48
N ALA A 23 1.92 11.78 7.65
CA ALA A 23 2.88 11.38 6.63
C ALA A 23 3.10 12.51 5.60
N ILE A 24 2.01 13.09 5.09
CA ILE A 24 2.06 14.23 4.15
C ILE A 24 2.82 15.41 4.77
N ARG A 25 2.57 15.75 6.04
CA ARG A 25 3.32 16.80 6.75
C ARG A 25 4.80 16.46 6.91
N HIS A 26 5.16 15.18 7.08
CA HIS A 26 6.57 14.77 7.12
C HIS A 26 7.24 15.00 5.78
N HIS A 27 6.60 14.64 4.68
CA HIS A 27 7.09 14.92 3.32
C HIS A 27 7.32 16.42 3.09
N GLN A 28 6.32 17.25 3.42
CA GLN A 28 6.40 18.72 3.27
C GLN A 28 7.53 19.36 4.09
N LYS A 29 7.95 18.72 5.19
CA LYS A 29 9.05 19.17 6.05
C LYS A 29 10.42 18.58 5.68
N GLY A 30 10.52 17.84 4.58
CA GLY A 30 11.76 17.17 4.16
C GLY A 30 12.09 15.91 4.97
N HIS A 31 11.17 15.40 5.79
CA HIS A 31 11.35 14.18 6.56
C HIS A 31 10.86 12.95 5.78
N TYR A 32 11.49 12.68 4.63
CA TYR A 32 11.01 11.71 3.64
C TYR A 32 10.91 10.28 4.17
N GLY A 33 11.93 9.76 4.87
CA GLY A 33 11.83 8.40 5.42
C GLY A 33 10.74 8.25 6.47
N ARG A 34 10.43 9.29 7.25
CA ARG A 34 9.28 9.27 8.18
C ARG A 34 7.96 9.25 7.42
N CYS A 35 7.86 9.95 6.30
CA CYS A 35 6.70 9.83 5.41
C CYS A 35 6.57 8.40 4.89
N CYS A 36 7.62 7.85 4.28
CA CYS A 36 7.61 6.49 3.73
C CYS A 36 7.23 5.45 4.79
N ALA A 37 7.83 5.51 5.99
CA ALA A 37 7.55 4.58 7.08
C ALA A 37 6.09 4.60 7.53
N LEU A 38 5.44 5.78 7.51
CA LEU A 38 4.01 5.89 7.83
C LEU A 38 3.13 5.46 6.66
N MET A 39 3.55 5.70 5.41
CA MET A 39 2.76 5.36 4.22
C MET A 39 2.74 3.87 3.92
N MET A 40 3.81 3.13 4.23
CA MET A 40 3.90 1.68 4.03
C MET A 40 2.68 0.89 4.56
N PRO A 41 2.36 0.94 5.87
CA PRO A 41 1.22 0.21 6.42
C PRO A 41 -0.13 0.75 5.94
N GLU A 42 -0.20 2.01 5.54
CA GLU A 42 -1.42 2.62 5.02
C GLU A 42 -1.73 2.17 3.58
N ILE A 43 -0.72 2.07 2.72
CA ILE A 43 -0.87 1.51 1.37
C ILE A 43 -1.35 0.06 1.44
N GLU A 44 -0.71 -0.76 2.29
CA GLU A 44 -1.10 -2.16 2.46
C GLU A 44 -2.55 -2.28 2.98
N HIS A 45 -2.93 -1.44 3.94
CA HIS A 45 -4.30 -1.43 4.44
C HIS A 45 -5.31 -1.06 3.37
N THR A 46 -5.06 0.01 2.61
CA THR A 46 -5.95 0.44 1.52
C THR A 46 -6.08 -0.66 0.45
N LEU A 47 -4.97 -1.28 0.03
CA LEU A 47 -5.00 -2.42 -0.89
C LEU A 47 -5.78 -3.61 -0.33
N ARG A 48 -5.69 -3.88 0.97
CA ARG A 48 -6.49 -4.93 1.63
C ARG A 48 -7.98 -4.63 1.59
N LEU A 49 -8.39 -3.37 1.81
CA LEU A 49 -9.79 -2.97 1.69
C LEU A 49 -10.31 -3.17 0.27
N ILE A 50 -9.54 -2.75 -0.74
CA ILE A 50 -9.86 -2.96 -2.15
C ILE A 50 -9.99 -4.45 -2.45
N TYR A 51 -9.01 -5.26 -2.05
CA TYR A 51 -9.03 -6.71 -2.25
C TYR A 51 -10.30 -7.33 -1.64
N CYS A 52 -10.66 -6.95 -0.41
CA CYS A 52 -11.83 -7.51 0.25
C CYS A 52 -13.13 -7.11 -0.44
N ALA A 53 -13.23 -5.86 -0.91
CA ALA A 53 -14.40 -5.37 -1.65
C ALA A 53 -14.56 -6.09 -2.99
N VAL A 54 -13.48 -6.20 -3.76
CA VAL A 54 -13.47 -6.81 -5.10
C VAL A 54 -13.71 -8.33 -5.06
N ASN A 55 -13.28 -9.00 -3.99
CA ASN A 55 -13.45 -10.45 -3.82
C ASN A 55 -14.64 -10.83 -2.94
N GLY A 56 -15.42 -9.86 -2.42
CA GLY A 56 -16.60 -10.14 -1.60
C GLY A 56 -16.28 -10.79 -0.25
N CYS A 57 -15.13 -10.50 0.35
CA CYS A 57 -14.66 -11.12 1.60
C CYS A 57 -14.41 -10.09 2.73
N PRO A 58 -15.44 -9.35 3.19
CA PRO A 58 -15.28 -8.24 4.14
C PRO A 58 -14.70 -8.65 5.50
N ALA A 59 -14.87 -9.90 5.93
CA ALA A 59 -14.27 -10.41 7.17
C ALA A 59 -12.73 -10.27 7.17
N ARG A 60 -12.09 -10.52 6.02
CA ARG A 60 -10.62 -10.47 5.86
C ARG A 60 -10.03 -9.05 5.89
N ALA A 61 -10.86 -8.01 5.95
CA ALA A 61 -10.41 -6.62 6.04
C ALA A 61 -9.79 -6.29 7.40
N LEU A 62 -10.32 -6.89 8.48
CA LEU A 62 -9.97 -6.58 9.86
C LEU A 62 -9.45 -7.79 10.66
N THR A 63 -9.77 -9.02 10.24
CA THR A 63 -9.36 -10.22 10.97
C THR A 63 -8.26 -10.96 10.24
N ALA A 64 -7.18 -11.25 10.96
CA ALA A 64 -6.31 -12.37 10.60
C ALA A 64 -7.01 -13.65 11.06
N GLU A 65 -7.45 -14.48 10.13
CA GLU A 65 -7.94 -15.82 10.47
C GLU A 65 -6.73 -16.71 10.77
N SER A 66 -6.73 -17.38 11.93
CA SER A 66 -5.57 -18.18 12.37
C SER A 66 -5.29 -19.43 11.52
N VAL A 67 -6.24 -19.80 10.66
CA VAL A 67 -6.21 -21.00 9.79
C VAL A 67 -5.99 -20.67 8.31
N VAL A 68 -6.00 -19.38 7.95
CA VAL A 68 -5.77 -18.91 6.58
C VAL A 68 -4.49 -18.09 6.61
N HIS A 69 -3.62 -18.22 5.59
CA HIS A 69 -2.47 -17.33 5.45
C HIS A 69 -2.93 -15.88 5.64
N TYR A 70 -2.21 -15.13 6.49
CA TYR A 70 -2.41 -13.69 6.63
C TYR A 70 -2.57 -13.10 5.22
N THR A 71 -3.53 -12.19 5.04
CA THR A 71 -3.64 -11.43 3.78
C THR A 71 -2.45 -10.46 3.73
N THR A 72 -1.27 -10.98 3.41
CA THR A 72 -0.04 -10.22 3.23
C THR A 72 -0.16 -9.39 1.96
N LEU A 73 0.64 -8.33 1.87
CA LEU A 73 0.76 -7.55 0.63
C LEU A 73 1.10 -8.45 -0.56
N ASP A 74 1.92 -9.48 -0.35
CA ASP A 74 2.23 -10.48 -1.36
C ASP A 74 0.98 -11.24 -1.76
N VAL A 75 0.16 -11.77 -0.86
CA VAL A 75 -1.12 -12.43 -1.21
C VAL A 75 -2.06 -11.48 -1.97
N ILE A 76 -2.12 -10.21 -1.61
CA ILE A 76 -2.96 -9.21 -2.31
C ILE A 76 -2.48 -8.99 -3.75
N LEU A 77 -1.17 -9.00 -3.97
CA LEU A 77 -0.53 -8.71 -5.26
C LEU A 77 -0.10 -9.96 -6.05
N GLU A 78 -0.07 -11.15 -5.44
CA GLU A 78 0.31 -12.44 -6.05
C GLU A 78 -0.90 -13.29 -6.42
N CYS A 79 -2.12 -12.98 -5.95
CA CYS A 79 -3.24 -13.91 -6.08
C CYS A 79 -3.72 -14.13 -7.53
N GLY A 80 -3.11 -15.13 -8.18
CA GLY A 80 -3.75 -16.30 -8.77
C GLY A 80 -3.08 -17.57 -8.21
N GLY A 81 -3.71 -18.22 -7.23
CA GLY A 81 -3.26 -19.51 -6.68
C GLY A 81 -4.22 -20.63 -7.06
N GLU A 82 -3.67 -21.69 -7.66
CA GLU A 82 -4.21 -22.98 -8.15
C GLU A 82 -5.16 -23.00 -9.36
N SER A 83 -5.91 -21.96 -9.68
CA SER A 83 -6.64 -21.87 -10.96
C SER A 83 -5.99 -20.87 -11.90
N ASN A 84 -5.12 -21.37 -12.77
CA ASN A 84 -4.17 -20.64 -13.62
C ASN A 84 -4.78 -19.81 -14.78
N ASP A 85 -6.03 -19.32 -14.67
CA ASP A 85 -6.77 -18.74 -15.81
C ASP A 85 -7.45 -17.38 -15.56
N LEU A 86 -7.38 -16.82 -14.36
CA LEU A 86 -8.04 -15.54 -14.06
C LEU A 86 -7.03 -14.58 -13.44
N LYS A 87 -6.82 -13.44 -14.10
CA LYS A 87 -6.09 -12.31 -13.51
C LYS A 87 -6.65 -12.00 -12.11
N PRO A 88 -5.84 -11.50 -11.18
CA PRO A 88 -6.36 -11.02 -9.91
C PRO A 88 -7.45 -9.98 -10.21
N ARG A 89 -8.65 -10.15 -9.67
CA ARG A 89 -9.74 -9.16 -9.84
C ARG A 89 -9.31 -7.75 -9.40
N ILE A 90 -8.33 -7.66 -8.50
CA ILE A 90 -7.70 -6.40 -8.10
C ILE A 90 -6.84 -5.77 -9.21
N ALA A 91 -6.15 -6.57 -10.04
CA ALA A 91 -5.39 -6.06 -11.19
C ALA A 91 -6.32 -5.48 -12.25
N GLU A 92 -7.49 -6.10 -12.45
CA GLU A 92 -8.55 -5.57 -13.32
C GLU A 92 -9.13 -4.26 -12.77
N PHE A 93 -9.37 -4.20 -11.46
CA PHE A 93 -9.88 -3.00 -10.79
C PHE A 93 -8.89 -1.83 -10.81
N LEU A 94 -7.62 -2.07 -10.52
CA LEU A 94 -6.56 -1.05 -10.48
C LEU A 94 -6.09 -0.63 -11.88
N GLY A 95 -6.29 -1.50 -12.88
CA GLY A 95 -5.71 -1.34 -14.20
C GLY A 95 -4.23 -1.71 -14.26
N ASN A 96 -3.77 -2.11 -15.45
CA ASN A 96 -2.43 -2.67 -15.64
C ASN A 96 -1.30 -1.73 -15.17
N GLY A 97 -1.39 -0.43 -15.44
CA GLY A 97 -0.32 0.52 -15.12
C GLY A 97 -0.07 0.67 -13.62
N LEU A 98 -1.14 0.90 -12.85
CA LEU A 98 -1.05 1.03 -11.40
C LEU A 98 -0.67 -0.30 -10.74
N TYR A 99 -1.25 -1.40 -11.21
CA TYR A 99 -0.91 -2.72 -10.72
C TYR A 99 0.57 -3.07 -10.93
N SER A 100 1.13 -2.84 -12.13
CA SER A 100 2.55 -3.05 -12.40
C SER A 100 3.45 -2.16 -11.54
N ALA A 101 3.09 -0.89 -11.37
CA ALA A 101 3.87 0.02 -10.52
C ALA A 101 3.91 -0.43 -9.04
N LEU A 102 2.80 -0.99 -8.53
CA LEU A 102 2.77 -1.59 -7.19
C LEU A 102 3.65 -2.84 -7.10
N LEU A 103 3.62 -3.71 -8.12
CA LEU A 103 4.51 -4.88 -8.18
C LEU A 103 5.98 -4.47 -8.18
N ASP A 104 6.36 -3.48 -8.99
CA ASP A 104 7.74 -3.00 -9.07
C ASP A 104 8.24 -2.52 -7.70
N VAL A 105 7.41 -1.75 -6.98
CA VAL A 105 7.80 -1.16 -5.70
C VAL A 105 7.86 -2.18 -4.57
N PHE A 106 6.94 -3.14 -4.54
CA PHE A 106 6.71 -4.00 -3.38
C PHE A 106 7.08 -5.48 -3.56
N VAL A 107 7.08 -6.01 -4.77
CA VAL A 107 7.15 -7.47 -5.01
C VAL A 107 8.37 -7.87 -5.84
N GLN A 108 8.72 -7.11 -6.89
CA GLN A 108 9.81 -7.50 -7.79
C GLN A 108 11.15 -7.63 -7.05
N LEU A 109 11.78 -8.80 -7.15
CA LEU A 109 13.07 -9.12 -6.50
C LEU A 109 14.19 -8.16 -6.91
N GLU A 110 14.23 -7.78 -8.18
CA GLU A 110 15.18 -6.80 -8.74
C GLU A 110 14.67 -5.35 -8.65
N GLY A 111 13.47 -5.14 -8.08
CA GLY A 111 12.91 -3.83 -7.83
C GLY A 111 13.54 -3.12 -6.62
N PRO A 112 13.08 -1.90 -6.31
CA PRO A 112 13.54 -1.16 -5.13
C PRO A 112 13.28 -1.89 -3.79
N ARG A 113 12.40 -2.91 -3.77
CA ARG A 113 12.07 -3.74 -2.59
C ARG A 113 11.83 -2.90 -1.34
N VAL A 114 11.03 -1.84 -1.50
CA VAL A 114 10.89 -0.77 -0.49
C VAL A 114 10.35 -1.35 0.81
N ARG A 115 9.36 -2.25 0.73
CA ARG A 115 8.82 -2.94 1.91
C ARG A 115 9.91 -3.69 2.67
N ASP A 116 10.67 -4.52 1.96
CA ASP A 116 11.63 -5.42 2.57
C ASP A 116 12.76 -4.62 3.23
N ARG A 117 13.30 -3.62 2.54
CA ARG A 117 14.38 -2.78 3.08
C ARG A 117 13.96 -2.00 4.33
N PHE A 118 12.73 -1.49 4.36
CA PHE A 118 12.18 -0.83 5.55
C PHE A 118 11.94 -1.82 6.70
N SER A 119 11.40 -3.00 6.40
CA SER A 119 11.01 -4.00 7.41
C SER A 119 12.21 -4.70 8.04
N HIS A 120 13.29 -4.89 7.29
CA HIS A 120 14.55 -5.49 7.76
C HIS A 120 15.53 -4.47 8.36
N GLY A 121 15.19 -3.18 8.34
CA GLY A 121 16.06 -2.11 8.84
C GLY A 121 17.32 -1.88 7.98
N GLU A 122 17.29 -2.32 6.72
CA GLU A 122 18.40 -2.15 5.76
C GLU A 122 18.52 -0.72 5.24
N CYS A 123 17.47 0.10 5.41
CA CYS A 123 17.48 1.51 5.07
C CYS A 123 17.46 2.40 6.32
N ARG A 124 18.23 3.49 6.30
CA ARG A 124 18.14 4.54 7.30
C ARG A 124 17.12 5.58 6.84
N LEU A 125 16.23 5.99 7.73
CA LEU A 125 15.13 6.92 7.38
C LEU A 125 15.62 8.30 6.88
N TRP A 126 16.83 8.71 7.26
CA TRP A 126 17.42 9.98 6.81
C TRP A 126 18.17 9.88 5.48
N ASP A 127 18.41 8.67 4.97
CA ASP A 127 19.02 8.44 3.65
C ASP A 127 17.96 8.40 2.53
N ILE A 128 16.68 8.38 2.90
CA ILE A 128 15.56 8.35 1.96
C ILE A 128 15.38 9.72 1.33
N ASP A 129 15.35 9.74 0.00
CA ASP A 129 15.21 10.95 -0.79
C ASP A 129 13.74 11.40 -1.00
N ALA A 130 13.60 12.59 -1.56
CA ALA A 130 12.31 13.16 -1.91
C ALA A 130 11.60 12.36 -3.00
N GLN A 131 12.35 11.72 -3.91
CA GLN A 131 11.82 11.04 -5.08
C GLN A 131 11.03 9.81 -4.66
N LEU A 132 11.60 8.95 -3.82
CA LEU A 132 10.91 7.77 -3.29
C LEU A 132 9.67 8.17 -2.50
N SER A 133 9.78 9.18 -1.64
CA SER A 133 8.65 9.66 -0.85
C SER A 133 7.53 10.24 -1.73
N THR A 134 7.88 10.94 -2.81
CA THR A 134 6.91 11.44 -3.80
C THR A 134 6.21 10.30 -4.52
N HIS A 135 6.96 9.29 -4.98
CA HIS A 135 6.39 8.14 -5.68
C HIS A 135 5.45 7.34 -4.79
N LEU A 136 5.81 7.09 -3.53
CA LEU A 136 4.92 6.41 -2.59
C LEU A 136 3.64 7.22 -2.32
N LEU A 137 3.75 8.54 -2.16
CA LEU A 137 2.56 9.39 -2.01
C LEU A 137 1.68 9.37 -3.27
N ALA A 138 2.27 9.42 -4.46
CA ALA A 138 1.55 9.32 -5.72
C ALA A 138 0.80 7.98 -5.86
N LEU A 139 1.50 6.85 -5.60
CA LEU A 139 0.89 5.52 -5.60
C LEU A 139 -0.24 5.43 -4.57
N SER A 140 -0.01 5.95 -3.37
CA SER A 140 -1.02 5.95 -2.30
C SER A 140 -2.26 6.76 -2.68
N THR A 141 -2.10 7.85 -3.43
CA THR A 141 -3.22 8.67 -3.93
C THR A 141 -4.01 7.93 -4.99
N ALA A 142 -3.33 7.16 -5.86
CA ALA A 142 -3.97 6.45 -6.96
C ALA A 142 -4.83 5.26 -6.52
N ILE A 143 -4.61 4.75 -5.30
CA ILE A 143 -5.38 3.64 -4.70
C ILE A 143 -6.40 4.10 -3.66
N LEU A 144 -6.45 5.40 -3.35
CA LEU A 144 -7.32 6.00 -2.34
C LEU A 144 -8.73 6.24 -2.88
#